data_AF-A0A315A474-F1
#
_entry.id   AF-A0A315A474-F1
#
_cell.length_a   1.000
_cell.length_b   1.000
_cell.length_c   1.000
_cell.angle_alpha   90.00
_cell.angle_beta   90.00
_cell.angle_gamma   90.00
#
_symmetry.space_group_name_H-M   'P 1'
#
loop_
_entity.id
_entity.type
_entity.pdbx_description
1 polymer ?
#
loop_
_entity_poly.entity_id
_entity_poly.type
_entity_poly.pdbx_seq_one_letter_code
_entity_poly.pdbx_strand_id
1 'polypeptide(L)'
;MDGRSLMGCLDETRTLEYGQVYVQCSRRKIFGCNRSDTSSDDNFIVRGKVVVAKNPCLHPGDVRVLEAVNVPALHHMVDCVVFPQKGKRQVTLSNLLVHEDLPHPNECSGSDLDGDFYFVSWDPDLIPPQQVRPMNYTPAQTIKLDHDVTMEEVEESFTNFIVNDNLGIICHAHIVFADREHRKAKSASCIELAHLNSHAVDSPKTGVVVKVPSHLRVHEFPDFMEKVDKPTYESKRVIGQLFRQVKDLELASDSPSNSATIKAFTVLAALKFYDPDMEVDGFENYVKDAINYKREYDYKLGNLMDDYGFKTEAEILTGSITAVSKRFNGENDLESIHYALKALKKEARAWFDEKLGSDMQSDTNPDINDEHAAKASAWYHVTYHPRYWGCGNKGMERDHFLSFPWCVFDKLVQIKRSKTRMRNSLLNHIITGVDKGQHRELVASCCVFP
;
A
#
# COMPACT_ATOMS: atom_id res chain seq x y z
N MET A 1 -5.98 6.29 -10.34
CA MET A 1 -5.21 7.00 -9.31
C MET A 1 -4.21 7.85 -10.05
N ASP A 2 -4.39 9.16 -9.96
CA ASP A 2 -3.64 10.16 -10.74
C ASP A 2 -2.43 10.69 -9.95
N GLY A 3 -1.70 9.77 -9.31
CA GLY A 3 -0.45 10.07 -8.63
C GLY A 3 0.30 8.81 -8.19
N ARG A 4 1.62 8.94 -7.99
CA ARG A 4 2.55 7.86 -7.62
C ARG A 4 3.70 8.37 -6.76
N SER A 5 4.32 7.45 -6.02
CA SER A 5 5.67 7.62 -5.48
C SER A 5 6.66 7.13 -6.53
N LEU A 6 7.58 8.00 -6.97
CA LEU A 6 8.52 7.75 -8.07
C LEU A 6 9.94 8.11 -7.64
N MET A 7 10.91 7.30 -8.04
CA MET A 7 12.32 7.62 -7.80
C MET A 7 12.74 8.84 -8.63
N GLY A 8 13.51 9.75 -8.05
CA GLY A 8 14.09 10.89 -8.75
C GLY A 8 15.24 10.48 -9.64
N CYS A 9 15.29 11.03 -10.86
CA CYS A 9 16.38 10.82 -11.81
C CYS A 9 16.80 12.14 -12.45
N LEU A 10 18.04 12.22 -12.93
CA LEU A 10 18.53 13.38 -13.68
C LEU A 10 18.33 13.17 -15.18
N ASP A 11 17.94 14.21 -15.90
CA ASP A 11 17.97 14.23 -17.36
C ASP A 11 19.42 14.36 -17.88
N GLU A 12 20.04 13.22 -18.18
CA GLU A 12 21.38 13.17 -18.80
C GLU A 12 21.39 13.67 -20.25
N THR A 13 20.23 13.73 -20.92
CA THR A 13 20.11 14.14 -22.32
C THR A 13 20.09 15.67 -22.49
N ARG A 14 19.92 16.42 -21.38
CA ARG A 14 19.79 17.90 -21.36
C ARG A 14 18.66 18.43 -22.25
N THR A 15 17.58 17.68 -22.38
CA THR A 15 16.43 18.04 -23.20
C THR A 15 15.40 18.84 -22.41
N LEU A 16 15.20 18.52 -21.14
CA LEU A 16 14.24 19.22 -20.27
C LEU A 16 14.72 20.63 -19.91
N GLU A 17 13.80 21.60 -19.95
CA GLU A 17 14.02 22.96 -19.45
C GLU A 17 13.68 23.10 -17.97
N TYR A 18 14.15 24.19 -17.36
CA TYR A 18 13.74 24.53 -15.99
C TYR A 18 12.21 24.71 -15.92
N GLY A 19 11.60 24.14 -14.88
CA GLY A 19 10.16 24.07 -14.69
C GLY A 19 9.50 22.84 -15.35
N GLN A 20 10.25 22.03 -16.10
CA GLN A 20 9.74 20.82 -16.75
C GLN A 20 10.23 19.55 -16.07
N VAL A 21 9.44 18.48 -16.18
CA VAL A 21 9.82 17.11 -15.79
C VAL A 21 9.36 16.11 -16.84
N TYR A 22 9.98 14.94 -16.85
CA TYR A 22 9.49 13.80 -17.62
C TYR A 22 9.02 12.70 -16.68
N VAL A 23 7.81 12.18 -16.92
CA VAL A 23 7.21 11.13 -16.12
C VAL A 23 6.52 10.13 -17.04
N GLN A 24 6.96 8.87 -16.97
CA GLN A 24 6.32 7.74 -17.64
C GLN A 24 6.08 6.65 -16.60
N CYS A 25 4.86 6.14 -16.57
CA CYS A 25 4.44 5.15 -15.59
C CYS A 25 4.02 3.85 -16.28
N SER A 26 4.36 2.72 -15.67
CA SER A 26 3.81 1.42 -16.07
C SER A 26 2.32 1.33 -15.68
N ARG A 27 1.46 0.81 -16.55
CA ARG A 27 0.09 0.49 -16.13
C ARG A 27 0.13 -0.71 -15.19
N ARG A 28 -0.22 -0.50 -13.92
CA ARG A 28 -0.45 -1.61 -12.98
C ARG A 28 -1.62 -2.42 -13.52
N LYS A 29 -1.35 -3.65 -13.96
CA LYS A 29 -2.39 -4.69 -14.06
C LYS A 29 -2.82 -4.99 -12.63
N ILE A 30 -3.86 -4.30 -12.16
CA ILE A 30 -4.52 -4.66 -10.91
C ILE A 30 -4.83 -6.15 -10.99
N PHE A 31 -4.38 -6.92 -10.00
CA PHE A 31 -4.52 -8.38 -9.87
C PHE A 31 -5.70 -8.95 -10.67
N GLY A 32 -5.39 -9.45 -11.87
CA GLY A 32 -6.40 -9.94 -12.80
C GLY A 32 -5.87 -9.93 -14.22
N CYS A 33 -5.87 -11.11 -14.85
CA CYS A 33 -5.49 -11.38 -16.24
C CYS A 33 -3.99 -11.62 -16.47
N ASN A 34 -3.53 -12.85 -16.15
CA ASN A 34 -2.49 -13.48 -16.97
C ASN A 34 -3.08 -13.73 -18.36
N ARG A 35 -3.00 -12.73 -19.24
CA ARG A 35 -2.85 -13.00 -20.67
C ARG A 35 -1.35 -13.11 -20.92
N SER A 36 -0.90 -14.33 -21.15
CA SER A 36 0.33 -14.64 -21.84
C SER A 36 0.21 -14.12 -23.27
N ASP A 37 0.49 -12.84 -23.47
CA ASP A 37 0.77 -12.28 -24.78
C ASP A 37 1.99 -11.37 -24.61
N THR A 38 3.12 -11.86 -25.09
CA THR A 38 4.33 -11.08 -25.36
C THR A 38 4.02 -10.04 -26.43
N SER A 39 3.64 -8.82 -26.06
CA SER A 39 3.89 -7.57 -26.83
C SER A 39 3.32 -6.32 -26.13
N SER A 40 4.20 -5.34 -25.95
CA SER A 40 4.06 -3.99 -25.35
C SER A 40 3.64 -3.90 -23.89
N ASP A 41 4.59 -3.57 -23.02
CA ASP A 41 4.33 -2.88 -21.75
C ASP A 41 3.49 -1.64 -22.04
N ASP A 42 2.24 -1.65 -21.58
CA ASP A 42 1.28 -0.56 -21.79
C ASP A 42 1.66 0.61 -20.86
N ASN A 43 2.79 1.25 -21.12
CA ASN A 43 3.27 2.42 -20.40
C ASN A 43 2.49 3.65 -20.85
N PHE A 44 2.29 4.61 -19.95
CA PHE A 44 1.69 5.89 -20.30
C PHE A 44 2.57 7.05 -19.83
N ILE A 45 2.62 8.09 -20.65
CA ILE A 45 3.40 9.30 -20.40
C ILE A 45 2.46 10.35 -19.82
N VAL A 46 2.84 10.91 -18.68
CA VAL A 46 2.09 11.99 -18.02
C VAL A 46 2.41 13.30 -18.75
N ARG A 47 1.40 14.15 -18.93
CA ARG A 47 1.52 15.45 -19.60
C ARG A 47 0.72 16.51 -18.85
N GLY A 48 1.20 17.75 -18.89
CA GLY A 48 0.55 18.88 -18.23
C GLY A 48 1.11 19.13 -16.83
N LYS A 49 0.41 19.95 -16.06
CA LYS A 49 0.83 20.31 -14.70
C LYS A 49 0.86 19.09 -13.79
N VAL A 50 1.91 18.99 -13.01
CA VAL A 50 2.07 17.98 -11.96
C VAL A 50 2.53 18.64 -10.67
N VAL A 51 2.05 18.13 -9.54
CA VAL A 51 2.59 18.46 -8.24
C VAL A 51 3.68 17.46 -7.87
N VAL A 52 4.82 17.95 -7.39
CA VAL A 52 5.98 17.18 -6.96
C VAL A 52 6.34 17.59 -5.54
N ALA A 53 6.48 16.62 -4.64
CA ALA A 53 6.91 16.84 -3.27
C ALA A 53 7.73 15.67 -2.74
N LYS A 54 8.70 15.94 -1.87
CA LYS A 54 9.43 14.93 -1.10
C LYS A 54 8.91 14.88 0.33
N ASN A 55 8.78 13.68 0.88
CA ASN A 55 8.51 13.49 2.29
C ASN A 55 9.82 13.37 3.09
N PRO A 56 9.93 14.00 4.27
CA PRO A 56 8.93 14.89 4.89
C PRO A 56 8.87 16.27 4.20
N CYS A 57 7.64 16.80 4.08
CA CYS A 57 7.35 18.10 3.46
C CYS A 57 6.85 19.08 4.53
N LEU A 58 7.72 19.96 5.03
CA LEU A 58 7.39 20.88 6.12
C LEU A 58 7.15 22.30 5.58
N HIS A 59 8.08 22.82 4.79
CA HIS A 59 7.99 24.19 4.32
C HIS A 59 6.97 24.25 3.16
N PRO A 60 6.07 25.26 3.12
CA PRO A 60 5.04 25.35 2.08
C PRO A 60 5.59 25.49 0.65
N GLY A 61 6.86 25.85 0.51
CA GLY A 61 7.57 25.90 -0.77
C GLY A 61 8.13 24.57 -1.27
N ASP A 62 8.07 23.50 -0.46
CA ASP A 62 8.61 22.16 -0.80
C ASP A 62 7.73 21.44 -1.80
N VAL A 63 6.47 21.87 -1.90
CA VAL A 63 5.52 21.44 -2.91
C VAL A 63 5.70 22.28 -4.17
N ARG A 64 6.20 21.65 -5.23
CA ARG A 64 6.48 22.27 -6.51
C ARG A 64 5.42 21.90 -7.53
N VAL A 65 5.01 22.86 -8.35
CA VAL A 65 4.16 22.61 -9.52
C VAL A 65 5.03 22.77 -10.76
N LEU A 66 5.23 21.66 -11.47
CA LEU A 66 6.09 21.54 -12.64
C LEU A 66 5.25 21.10 -13.85
N GLU A 67 5.79 21.26 -15.05
CA GLU A 67 5.14 20.84 -16.30
C GLU A 67 5.71 19.50 -16.77
N ALA A 68 4.88 18.45 -16.76
CA ALA A 68 5.24 17.17 -17.35
C ALA A 68 5.17 17.25 -18.88
N VAL A 69 6.30 17.01 -19.56
CA VAL A 69 6.42 17.09 -21.02
C VAL A 69 6.85 15.74 -21.60
N ASN A 70 6.38 15.44 -22.81
CA ASN A 70 6.82 14.24 -23.52
C ASN A 70 8.14 14.50 -24.25
N VAL A 71 9.17 13.74 -23.90
CA VAL A 71 10.49 13.78 -24.53
C VAL A 71 10.83 12.40 -25.08
N PRO A 72 10.89 12.22 -26.42
CA PRO A 72 11.22 10.94 -27.05
C PRO A 72 12.54 10.32 -26.58
N ALA A 73 13.55 11.16 -26.31
CA ALA A 73 14.86 10.70 -25.82
C ALA A 73 14.77 10.03 -24.42
N LEU A 74 13.73 10.31 -23.64
CA LEU A 74 13.54 9.79 -22.28
C LEU A 74 12.52 8.64 -22.21
N HIS A 75 12.03 8.10 -23.32
CA HIS A 75 11.03 7.00 -23.33
C HIS A 75 11.49 5.71 -22.65
N HIS A 76 12.79 5.53 -22.50
CA HIS A 76 13.40 4.42 -21.78
C HIS A 76 13.31 4.58 -20.25
N MET A 77 13.05 5.79 -19.74
CA MET A 77 12.89 6.08 -18.32
C MET A 77 11.45 5.76 -17.91
N VAL A 78 11.26 4.74 -17.07
CA VAL A 78 9.93 4.24 -16.66
C VAL A 78 9.86 4.13 -15.14
N ASP A 79 8.72 4.49 -14.56
CA ASP A 79 8.44 4.49 -13.12
C ASP A 79 9.41 5.35 -12.30
N CYS A 80 9.89 6.43 -12.91
CA CYS A 80 10.69 7.48 -12.28
C CYS A 80 10.22 8.88 -12.71
N VAL A 81 10.60 9.89 -11.94
CA VAL A 81 10.47 11.31 -12.30
C VAL A 81 11.84 11.85 -12.70
N VAL A 82 11.96 12.31 -13.93
CA VAL A 82 13.22 12.83 -14.46
C VAL A 82 13.20 14.36 -14.37
N PHE A 83 14.16 14.90 -13.64
CA PHE A 83 14.37 16.32 -13.42
C PHE A 83 15.36 16.91 -14.44
N PRO A 84 15.21 18.19 -14.80
CA PRO A 84 16.08 18.84 -15.76
C PRO A 84 17.47 19.03 -15.15
N GLN A 85 18.52 18.80 -15.95
CA GLN A 85 19.86 19.27 -15.61
C GLN A 85 19.95 20.81 -15.67
N LYS A 86 19.05 21.45 -16.44
CA LYS A 86 19.02 22.90 -16.63
C LYS A 86 18.40 23.57 -15.40
N GLY A 87 19.19 24.44 -14.80
CA GLY A 87 18.88 25.27 -13.64
C GLY A 87 20.16 26.04 -13.28
N LYS A 88 20.05 27.29 -12.83
CA LYS A 88 21.25 28.08 -12.54
C LYS A 88 21.81 27.66 -11.18
N ARG A 89 22.92 26.92 -11.19
CA ARG A 89 23.68 26.65 -9.96
C ARG A 89 24.04 27.98 -9.31
N GLN A 90 23.76 28.08 -8.02
CA GLN A 90 24.27 29.13 -7.14
C GLN A 90 25.79 29.21 -7.30
N VAL A 91 26.28 30.23 -7.99
CA VAL A 91 27.71 30.59 -7.95
C VAL A 91 27.82 31.79 -7.03
N THR A 92 28.42 31.59 -5.86
CA THR A 92 28.78 32.68 -4.94
C THR A 92 29.88 33.54 -5.58
N LEU A 93 29.50 34.48 -6.44
CA LEU A 93 30.37 35.59 -6.81
C LEU A 93 30.15 36.72 -5.81
N SER A 94 31.10 36.84 -4.87
CA SER A 94 31.41 38.06 -4.12
C SER A 94 30.22 38.97 -3.76
N ASN A 95 29.63 38.78 -2.59
CA ASN A 95 28.84 39.77 -1.85
C ASN A 95 27.65 40.45 -2.58
N LEU A 96 27.16 39.88 -3.68
CA LEU A 96 25.91 40.32 -4.31
C LEU A 96 24.94 39.14 -4.36
N LEU A 97 23.84 39.24 -3.60
CA LEU A 97 22.75 38.26 -3.63
C LEU A 97 22.04 38.36 -4.98
N VAL A 98 22.48 37.59 -5.97
CA VAL A 98 21.71 37.34 -7.18
C VAL A 98 20.67 36.26 -6.83
N HIS A 99 19.39 36.56 -7.04
CA HIS A 99 18.33 35.57 -6.90
C HIS A 99 18.50 34.52 -8.02
N GLU A 100 19.01 33.33 -7.69
CA GLU A 100 19.23 32.24 -8.64
C GLU A 100 18.36 31.02 -8.32
N ASP A 101 17.91 30.35 -9.39
CA ASP A 101 16.99 29.21 -9.37
C ASP A 101 17.72 27.90 -9.01
N LEU A 102 17.39 27.32 -7.86
CA LEU A 102 17.98 26.05 -7.37
C LEU A 102 17.48 24.85 -8.19
N PRO A 103 18.24 23.74 -8.27
CA PRO A 103 17.76 22.51 -8.89
C PRO A 103 16.45 22.05 -8.25
N HIS A 104 15.45 21.64 -9.04
CA HIS A 104 14.14 21.21 -8.52
C HIS A 104 14.18 20.17 -7.39
N PRO A 105 15.08 19.16 -7.41
CA PRO A 105 15.28 18.28 -6.26
C PRO A 105 15.51 19.06 -4.96
N ASN A 106 16.42 20.04 -4.97
CA ASN A 106 16.75 20.84 -3.80
C ASN A 106 15.58 21.75 -3.37
N GLU A 107 14.76 22.22 -4.31
CA GLU A 107 13.54 22.95 -4.01
C GLU A 107 12.49 22.09 -3.26
N CYS A 108 12.58 20.77 -3.35
CA CYS A 108 11.71 19.81 -2.66
C CYS A 108 12.39 19.30 -1.38
N SER A 109 12.28 20.03 -0.27
CA SER A 109 12.81 19.59 1.04
C SER A 109 14.33 19.31 1.05
N GLY A 110 15.10 20.06 0.24
CA GLY A 110 16.55 19.91 0.17
C GLY A 110 17.02 18.59 -0.43
N SER A 111 16.17 17.90 -1.20
CA SER A 111 16.46 16.59 -1.80
C SER A 111 17.67 16.61 -2.72
N ASP A 112 18.27 15.44 -2.88
CA ASP A 112 19.17 15.15 -3.98
C ASP A 112 18.61 13.99 -4.84
N LEU A 113 19.48 13.34 -5.60
CA LEU A 113 19.14 12.25 -6.52
C LEU A 113 20.00 11.00 -6.22
N ASP A 114 20.26 10.71 -4.96
CA ASP A 114 21.02 9.53 -4.50
C ASP A 114 20.17 8.27 -4.26
N GLY A 115 18.85 8.37 -4.49
CA GLY A 115 17.86 7.33 -4.20
C GLY A 115 16.51 7.87 -3.72
N ASP A 116 16.38 9.20 -3.62
CA ASP A 116 15.17 9.88 -3.16
C ASP A 116 13.91 9.57 -3.98
N PHE A 117 12.80 9.35 -3.27
CA PHE A 117 11.47 9.18 -3.85
C PHE A 117 10.62 10.44 -3.68
N TYR A 118 9.84 10.73 -4.72
CA TYR A 118 8.99 11.90 -4.82
C TYR A 118 7.53 11.46 -5.01
N PHE A 119 6.64 12.09 -4.26
CA PHE A 119 5.23 12.07 -4.58
C PHE A 119 4.98 12.96 -5.80
N VAL A 120 4.49 12.35 -6.88
CA VAL A 120 4.12 13.03 -8.11
C VAL A 120 2.65 12.78 -8.39
N SER A 121 1.86 13.84 -8.52
CA SER A 121 0.43 13.74 -8.85
C SER A 121 0.07 14.67 -10.01
N TRP A 122 -0.73 14.16 -10.93
CA TRP A 122 -1.33 14.90 -12.04
C TRP A 122 -2.85 15.06 -11.86
N ASP A 123 -3.35 14.76 -10.66
CA ASP A 123 -4.72 15.01 -10.26
C ASP A 123 -4.98 16.54 -10.18
N PRO A 124 -5.89 17.10 -11.00
CA PRO A 124 -6.20 18.52 -10.98
C PRO A 124 -6.62 19.07 -9.61
N ASP A 125 -7.26 18.24 -8.76
CA ASP A 125 -7.75 18.66 -7.44
C ASP A 125 -6.62 18.74 -6.41
N LEU A 126 -5.49 18.06 -6.65
CA LEU A 126 -4.31 18.08 -5.77
C LEU A 126 -3.24 19.10 -6.22
N ILE A 127 -3.39 19.71 -7.39
CA ILE A 127 -2.44 20.73 -7.87
C ILE A 127 -2.76 22.06 -7.19
N PRO A 128 -1.87 22.60 -6.34
CA PRO A 128 -2.15 23.84 -5.63
C PRO A 128 -2.21 25.01 -6.62
N PRO A 129 -3.17 25.95 -6.44
CA PRO A 129 -3.33 27.09 -7.33
C PRO A 129 -2.20 28.14 -7.17
N GLN A 130 -1.48 28.10 -6.04
CA GLN A 130 -0.40 29.01 -5.72
C GLN A 130 0.83 28.24 -5.25
N GLN A 131 1.99 28.54 -5.84
CA GLN A 131 3.28 28.09 -5.35
C GLN A 131 3.87 29.09 -4.35
N VAL A 132 4.54 28.58 -3.32
CA VAL A 132 5.37 29.39 -2.41
C VAL A 132 6.82 29.22 -2.84
N ARG A 133 7.64 30.27 -2.62
CA ARG A 133 9.07 30.18 -2.88
C ARG A 133 9.69 29.08 -2.00
N PRO A 134 10.56 28.21 -2.54
CA PRO A 134 11.25 27.19 -1.75
C PRO A 134 12.10 27.82 -0.65
N MET A 135 12.30 27.07 0.44
CA MET A 135 13.25 27.43 1.48
C MET A 135 14.68 27.28 0.95
N ASN A 136 15.63 28.01 1.52
CA ASN A 136 17.04 27.74 1.28
C ASN A 136 17.50 26.57 2.15
N TYR A 137 17.87 25.46 1.50
CA TYR A 137 18.39 24.24 2.11
C TYR A 137 19.92 24.18 2.15
N THR A 138 20.60 25.32 2.15
CA THR A 138 22.06 25.35 2.35
C THR A 138 22.39 24.77 3.73
N PRO A 139 23.19 23.69 3.82
CA PRO A 139 23.53 23.08 5.10
C PRO A 139 24.30 24.03 6.02
N ALA A 140 24.23 23.76 7.32
CA ALA A 140 25.09 24.43 8.29
C ALA A 140 26.57 24.13 8.00
N GLN A 141 27.45 25.07 8.34
CA GLN A 141 28.90 24.87 8.15
C GLN A 141 29.37 23.70 9.02
N THR A 142 29.89 22.65 8.40
CA THR A 142 30.48 21.49 9.08
C THR A 142 31.60 21.94 10.01
N ILE A 143 31.56 21.46 11.25
CA ILE A 143 32.65 21.64 12.21
C ILE A 143 33.89 20.93 11.67
N LYS A 144 34.94 21.70 11.39
CA LYS A 144 36.23 21.16 10.96
C LYS A 144 37.18 21.14 12.14
N LEU A 145 37.69 19.96 12.46
CA LEU A 145 38.79 19.81 13.41
C LEU A 145 40.11 20.12 12.69
N ASP A 146 41.03 20.75 13.40
CA ASP A 146 42.37 21.11 12.93
C ASP A 146 43.42 20.02 13.24
N HIS A 147 42.97 18.86 13.70
CA HIS A 147 43.77 17.72 14.13
C HIS A 147 43.13 16.39 13.72
N ASP A 148 43.88 15.30 13.88
CA ASP A 148 43.40 13.95 13.59
C ASP A 148 42.36 13.50 14.63
N VAL A 149 41.26 12.92 14.14
CA VAL A 149 40.13 12.47 14.96
C VAL A 149 40.57 11.39 15.94
N THR A 150 40.31 11.63 17.23
CA THR A 150 40.55 10.66 18.31
C THR A 150 39.34 9.75 18.54
N MET A 151 39.54 8.58 19.14
CA MET A 151 38.42 7.67 19.44
C MET A 151 37.49 8.27 20.51
N GLU A 152 38.03 9.03 21.45
CA GLU A 152 37.29 9.73 22.49
C GLU A 152 36.30 10.74 21.90
N GLU A 153 36.67 11.47 20.86
CA GLU A 153 35.79 12.39 20.14
C GLU A 153 34.68 11.67 19.37
N VAL A 154 34.96 10.46 18.86
CA VAL A 154 33.94 9.61 18.23
C VAL A 154 32.91 9.16 19.27
N GLU A 155 33.35 8.73 20.45
CA GLU A 155 32.47 8.37 21.57
C GLU A 155 31.62 9.56 22.04
N GLU A 156 32.24 10.74 22.19
CA GLU A 156 31.53 11.98 22.54
C GLU A 156 30.51 12.38 21.46
N SER A 157 30.88 12.30 20.17
CA SER A 157 29.97 12.61 19.07
C SER A 157 28.76 11.67 19.06
N PHE A 158 28.99 10.38 19.29
CA PHE A 158 27.92 9.38 19.31
C PHE A 158 26.95 9.61 20.47
N THR A 159 27.48 9.84 21.68
CA THR A 159 26.65 10.14 22.86
C THR A 159 25.91 11.46 22.71
N ASN A 160 26.54 12.50 22.17
CA ASN A 160 25.90 13.78 21.89
C ASN A 160 24.76 13.65 20.87
N PHE A 161 24.91 12.81 19.84
CA PHE A 161 23.83 12.54 18.89
C PHE A 161 22.62 11.90 19.58
N ILE A 162 22.83 10.85 20.40
CA ILE A 162 21.74 10.16 21.11
C ILE A 162 20.97 11.11 22.03
N VAL A 163 21.67 11.97 22.76
CA VAL A 163 21.04 12.89 23.72
C VAL A 163 20.29 14.02 23.03
N ASN A 164 20.72 14.44 21.84
CA ASN A 164 20.21 15.62 21.17
C ASN A 164 19.46 15.35 19.85
N ASP A 165 19.09 14.09 19.58
CA ASP A 165 18.20 13.78 18.45
C ASP A 165 16.79 14.33 18.70
N ASN A 166 16.58 15.54 18.22
CA ASN A 166 15.34 16.29 18.36
C ASN A 166 14.46 16.22 17.10
N LEU A 167 14.83 15.42 16.08
CA LEU A 167 14.15 15.43 14.78
C LEU A 167 12.66 15.09 14.90
N GLY A 168 12.34 14.02 15.64
CA GLY A 168 10.96 13.62 15.90
C GLY A 168 10.17 14.67 16.69
N ILE A 169 10.81 15.37 17.62
CA ILE A 169 10.19 16.44 18.42
C ILE A 169 9.83 17.62 17.53
N ILE A 170 10.74 18.02 16.63
CA ILE A 170 10.52 19.10 15.66
C ILE A 170 9.35 18.74 14.72
N CYS A 171 9.32 17.53 14.18
CA CYS A 171 8.23 17.07 13.31
C CYS A 171 6.87 17.08 14.01
N HIS A 172 6.79 16.56 15.24
CA HIS A 172 5.55 16.60 16.02
C HIS A 172 5.11 18.03 16.35
N ALA A 173 6.05 18.90 16.72
CA ALA A 173 5.75 20.31 16.96
C ALA A 173 5.19 20.95 15.68
N HIS A 174 5.79 20.69 14.52
CA HIS A 174 5.34 21.24 13.24
C HIS A 174 3.89 20.84 12.93
N ILE A 175 3.54 19.56 13.11
CA ILE A 175 2.16 19.07 12.93
C ILE A 175 1.19 19.84 13.84
N VAL A 176 1.54 20.01 15.11
CA VAL A 176 0.67 20.67 16.09
C VAL A 176 0.51 22.16 15.79
N PHE A 177 1.59 22.88 15.49
CA PHE A 177 1.52 24.29 15.13
C PHE A 177 0.75 24.49 13.81
N ALA A 178 0.96 23.63 12.82
CA ALA A 178 0.24 23.69 11.54
C ALA A 178 -1.26 23.45 11.71
N ASP A 179 -1.67 22.64 12.68
CA ASP A 179 -3.08 22.42 13.01
C ASP A 179 -3.71 23.63 13.71
N ARG A 180 -3.03 24.13 14.75
CA ARG A 180 -3.52 25.23 15.62
C ARG A 180 -3.56 26.56 14.93
N GLU A 181 -2.50 26.91 14.22
CA GLU A 181 -2.33 28.25 13.72
C GLU A 181 -3.22 28.54 12.51
N HIS A 182 -3.75 29.77 12.44
CA HIS A 182 -4.61 30.18 11.34
C HIS A 182 -3.91 30.07 9.98
N ARG A 183 -2.62 30.40 9.94
CA ARG A 183 -1.79 30.37 8.71
C ARG A 183 -1.23 28.97 8.40
N LYS A 184 -1.51 27.95 9.22
CA LYS A 184 -1.05 26.57 9.03
C LYS A 184 0.48 26.51 8.84
N ALA A 185 0.99 25.71 7.91
CA ALA A 185 2.42 25.63 7.56
C ALA A 185 3.05 26.97 7.12
N LYS A 186 2.25 28.01 6.79
CA LYS A 186 2.74 29.37 6.51
C LYS A 186 2.86 30.24 7.76
N SER A 187 2.75 29.68 8.97
CA SER A 187 2.98 30.41 10.20
C SER A 187 4.47 30.59 10.50
N ALA A 188 4.80 31.62 11.29
CA ALA A 188 6.19 31.85 11.68
C ALA A 188 6.78 30.64 12.42
N SER A 189 6.02 30.03 13.33
CA SER A 189 6.45 28.84 14.08
C SER A 189 6.73 27.65 13.16
N CYS A 190 5.85 27.38 12.18
CA CYS A 190 6.05 26.28 11.22
C CYS A 190 7.27 26.51 10.32
N ILE A 191 7.47 27.76 9.86
CA ILE A 191 8.64 28.11 9.03
C ILE A 191 9.93 27.95 9.84
N GLU A 192 9.96 28.40 11.10
CA GLU A 192 11.11 28.22 11.99
C GLU A 192 11.37 26.72 12.26
N LEU A 193 10.33 25.93 12.51
CA LEU A 193 10.44 24.48 12.66
C LEU A 193 10.95 23.78 11.40
N ALA A 194 10.58 24.25 10.20
CA ALA A 194 11.11 23.72 8.94
C ALA A 194 12.62 23.99 8.81
N HIS A 195 13.09 25.18 9.19
CA HIS A 195 14.52 25.48 9.25
C HIS A 195 15.27 24.59 10.26
N LEU A 196 14.71 24.41 11.46
CA LEU A 196 15.29 23.54 12.48
C LEU A 196 15.33 22.08 12.03
N ASN A 197 14.31 21.62 11.31
CA ASN A 197 14.24 20.27 10.76
C ASN A 197 15.36 20.02 9.73
N SER A 198 15.53 20.94 8.78
CA SER A 198 16.61 20.85 7.78
C SER A 198 17.99 20.77 8.44
N HIS A 199 18.26 21.62 9.45
CA HIS A 199 19.53 21.53 10.19
C HIS A 199 19.66 20.25 11.00
N ALA A 200 18.56 19.72 11.56
CA ALA A 200 18.60 18.53 12.39
C ALA A 200 18.91 17.27 11.57
N VAL A 201 18.40 17.18 10.33
CA VAL A 201 18.71 16.09 9.38
C VAL A 201 20.20 16.05 9.06
N ASP A 202 20.84 17.20 8.92
CA ASP A 202 22.28 17.31 8.62
C ASP A 202 23.17 17.34 9.88
N SER A 203 22.60 17.30 11.08
CA SER A 203 23.34 17.29 12.35
C SER A 203 24.41 16.17 12.41
N PRO A 204 24.11 14.90 12.02
CA PRO A 204 25.13 13.84 12.01
C PRO A 204 26.31 14.11 11.06
N LYS A 205 26.07 14.87 9.99
CA LYS A 205 27.08 15.20 8.97
C LYS A 205 27.89 16.46 9.33
N THR A 206 27.24 17.40 10.02
CA THR A 206 27.80 18.73 10.31
C THR A 206 28.40 18.83 11.71
N GLY A 207 27.98 17.98 12.64
CA GLY A 207 28.29 18.06 14.08
C GLY A 207 27.50 19.14 14.82
N VAL A 208 26.58 19.84 14.15
CA VAL A 208 25.84 20.96 14.74
C VAL A 208 24.58 20.48 15.45
N VAL A 209 24.60 20.55 16.78
CA VAL A 209 23.45 20.17 17.62
C VAL A 209 22.31 21.18 17.51
N VAL A 210 21.14 20.73 17.08
CA VAL A 210 19.92 21.55 17.01
C VAL A 210 19.14 21.47 18.33
N LYS A 211 18.84 22.64 18.91
CA LYS A 211 18.01 22.77 20.10
C LYS A 211 16.66 23.38 19.74
N VAL A 212 15.57 22.79 20.24
CA VAL A 212 14.22 23.32 20.05
C VAL A 212 13.98 24.50 21.01
N PRO A 213 13.73 25.72 20.50
CA PRO A 213 13.40 26.89 21.31
C PRO A 213 12.18 26.67 22.21
N SER A 214 12.13 27.36 23.35
CA SER A 214 11.05 27.17 24.33
C SER A 214 9.67 27.54 23.78
N HIS A 215 9.56 28.56 22.91
CA HIS A 215 8.31 28.97 22.30
C HIS A 215 7.77 27.97 21.26
N LEU A 216 8.62 27.06 20.77
CA LEU A 216 8.25 25.99 19.84
C LEU A 216 7.97 24.65 20.56
N ARG A 217 7.92 24.64 21.89
CA ARG A 217 7.57 23.44 22.67
C ARG A 217 6.06 23.31 22.78
N VAL A 218 5.58 22.11 22.49
CA VAL A 218 4.15 21.78 22.54
C VAL A 218 3.81 21.10 23.86
N HIS A 219 2.70 21.53 24.45
CA HIS A 219 2.18 20.98 25.72
C HIS A 219 0.85 20.22 25.56
N GLU A 220 0.17 20.40 24.44
CA GLU A 220 -1.14 19.81 24.18
C GLU A 220 -1.22 19.45 22.68
N PHE A 221 -1.78 18.28 22.37
CA PHE A 221 -1.69 17.64 21.05
C PHE A 221 -3.07 17.47 20.40
N PRO A 222 -3.19 17.51 19.07
CA PRO A 222 -4.47 17.23 18.43
C PRO A 222 -4.87 15.76 18.65
N ASP A 223 -6.18 15.52 18.72
CA ASP A 223 -6.81 14.23 18.94
C ASP A 223 -6.32 13.13 17.99
N PHE A 224 -6.08 13.47 16.72
CA PHE A 224 -5.59 12.53 15.72
C PHE A 224 -4.15 12.03 15.94
N MET A 225 -3.39 12.61 16.88
CA MET A 225 -2.05 12.12 17.27
C MET A 225 -2.09 11.08 18.40
N GLU A 226 -3.27 10.81 18.97
CA GLU A 226 -3.54 9.72 19.94
C GLU A 226 -2.55 9.63 21.12
N LYS A 227 -2.11 10.79 21.64
CA LYS A 227 -1.21 10.85 22.80
C LYS A 227 -1.99 10.57 24.09
N VAL A 228 -1.98 9.31 24.55
CA VAL A 228 -2.71 8.84 25.75
C VAL A 228 -2.23 9.50 27.05
N ASP A 229 -0.95 9.85 27.13
CA ASP A 229 -0.29 10.39 28.32
C ASP A 229 -0.21 11.93 28.34
N LYS A 230 -0.75 12.61 27.31
CA LYS A 230 -0.66 14.06 27.15
C LYS A 230 -2.05 14.69 27.05
N PRO A 231 -2.18 15.98 27.44
CA PRO A 231 -3.37 16.76 27.14
C PRO A 231 -3.64 16.78 25.63
N THR A 232 -4.89 16.59 25.23
CA THR A 232 -5.31 16.59 23.83
C THR A 232 -6.48 17.54 23.58
N TYR A 233 -6.56 18.07 22.36
CA TYR A 233 -7.67 18.90 21.88
C TYR A 233 -8.24 18.33 20.58
N GLU A 234 -9.52 18.54 20.33
CA GLU A 234 -10.15 18.12 19.08
C GLU A 234 -9.74 19.04 17.92
N SER A 235 -8.97 18.53 16.94
CA SER A 235 -8.60 19.29 15.76
C SER A 235 -9.81 19.59 14.91
N LYS A 236 -10.02 20.86 14.55
CA LYS A 236 -11.09 21.29 13.63
C LYS A 236 -10.65 21.29 12.17
N ARG A 237 -9.43 20.82 11.87
CA ARG A 237 -8.86 20.75 10.52
C ARG A 237 -9.25 19.46 9.80
N VAL A 238 -8.95 19.42 8.50
CA VAL A 238 -9.28 18.27 7.64
C VAL A 238 -8.71 16.95 8.17
N ILE A 239 -7.48 16.95 8.71
CA ILE A 239 -6.87 15.75 9.27
C ILE A 239 -7.67 15.24 10.48
N GLY A 240 -8.02 16.12 11.42
CA GLY A 240 -8.85 15.75 12.56
C GLY A 240 -10.25 15.28 12.15
N GLN A 241 -10.87 15.93 11.18
CA GLN A 241 -12.18 15.53 10.66
C GLN A 241 -12.14 14.14 10.00
N LEU A 242 -11.12 13.88 9.17
CA LEU A 242 -10.92 12.58 8.53
C LEU A 242 -10.62 11.50 9.56
N PHE A 243 -9.73 11.79 10.52
CA PHE A 243 -9.41 10.88 11.62
C PHE A 243 -10.67 10.48 12.39
N ARG A 244 -11.50 11.44 12.81
CA ARG A 244 -12.74 11.14 13.53
C ARG A 244 -13.75 10.40 12.69
N GLN A 245 -13.89 10.73 11.40
CA GLN A 245 -14.78 9.97 10.51
C GLN A 245 -14.36 8.50 10.39
N VAL A 246 -13.06 8.23 10.27
CA VAL A 246 -12.54 6.85 10.22
C VAL A 246 -12.69 6.17 11.58
N LYS A 247 -12.33 6.86 12.67
CA LYS A 247 -12.43 6.33 14.03
C LYS A 247 -13.88 6.08 14.45
N ASP A 248 -14.82 6.91 14.02
CA ASP A 248 -16.24 6.70 14.26
C ASP A 248 -16.76 5.49 13.48
N LEU A 249 -16.23 5.20 12.28
CA LEU A 249 -16.53 3.95 11.56
C LEU A 249 -15.98 2.73 12.31
N GLU A 250 -14.76 2.82 12.85
CA GLU A 250 -14.16 1.78 13.69
C GLU A 250 -14.97 1.56 14.97
N LEU A 251 -15.28 2.63 15.73
CA LEU A 251 -16.04 2.55 16.98
C LEU A 251 -17.50 2.14 16.78
N ALA A 252 -18.13 2.56 15.67
CA ALA A 252 -19.46 2.09 15.29
C ALA A 252 -19.44 0.60 14.94
N SER A 253 -18.32 0.08 14.43
CA SER A 253 -18.13 -1.35 14.18
C SER A 253 -17.88 -2.17 15.46
N ASP A 254 -17.37 -1.53 16.52
CA ASP A 254 -17.09 -2.14 17.84
C ASP A 254 -18.29 -2.09 18.83
N SER A 255 -19.41 -1.45 18.47
CA SER A 255 -20.59 -1.37 19.33
C SER A 255 -21.36 -2.70 19.35
N PRO A 256 -21.65 -3.31 20.53
CA PRO A 256 -22.23 -4.66 20.63
C PRO A 256 -23.63 -4.81 20.02
N SER A 257 -24.33 -3.69 19.77
CA SER A 257 -25.67 -3.65 19.17
C SER A 257 -25.68 -3.35 17.67
N ASN A 258 -24.54 -2.95 17.09
CA ASN A 258 -24.39 -2.66 15.66
C ASN A 258 -23.08 -3.25 15.12
N SER A 259 -22.90 -4.56 15.31
CA SER A 259 -22.02 -5.42 14.51
C SER A 259 -22.50 -5.40 13.04
N ALA A 260 -22.48 -4.24 12.38
CA ALA A 260 -22.47 -4.11 10.92
C ALA A 260 -21.04 -4.33 10.43
N THR A 261 -20.50 -5.47 10.88
CA THR A 261 -19.21 -6.04 10.58
C THR A 261 -19.19 -6.40 9.09
N ILE A 262 -17.99 -6.60 8.53
CA ILE A 262 -17.78 -7.74 7.63
C ILE A 262 -18.49 -8.92 8.30
N LYS A 263 -19.74 -9.21 7.91
CA LYS A 263 -20.57 -10.16 8.66
C LYS A 263 -19.72 -11.38 8.92
N ALA A 264 -19.48 -11.70 10.19
CA ALA A 264 -18.78 -12.93 10.53
C ALA A 264 -19.43 -14.00 9.68
N PHE A 265 -18.64 -14.64 8.82
CA PHE A 265 -19.21 -15.68 7.98
C PHE A 265 -19.81 -16.68 8.98
N THR A 266 -21.08 -17.01 8.80
CA THR A 266 -21.84 -17.85 9.73
C THR A 266 -22.29 -19.09 8.99
N VAL A 267 -22.74 -20.13 9.71
CA VAL A 267 -23.42 -21.27 9.09
C VAL A 267 -24.55 -20.81 8.15
N LEU A 268 -25.30 -19.77 8.53
CA LEU A 268 -26.37 -19.20 7.70
C LEU A 268 -25.83 -18.53 6.44
N ALA A 269 -24.70 -17.83 6.53
CA ALA A 269 -24.04 -17.26 5.35
C ALA A 269 -23.51 -18.36 4.43
N ALA A 270 -22.91 -19.42 4.98
CA ALA A 270 -22.50 -20.60 4.23
C ALA A 270 -23.69 -21.22 3.50
N LEU A 271 -24.84 -21.40 4.17
CA LEU A 271 -26.04 -21.97 3.55
C LEU A 271 -26.58 -21.11 2.40
N LYS A 272 -26.48 -19.78 2.54
CA LYS A 272 -27.03 -18.84 1.56
C LYS A 272 -26.12 -18.62 0.35
N PHE A 273 -24.80 -18.62 0.56
CA PHE A 273 -23.82 -18.18 -0.44
C PHE A 273 -22.90 -19.29 -0.97
N TYR A 274 -23.07 -20.53 -0.50
CA TYR A 274 -22.39 -21.67 -1.10
C TYR A 274 -22.81 -21.81 -2.57
N ASP A 275 -21.83 -21.96 -3.46
CA ASP A 275 -22.04 -22.05 -4.91
C ASP A 275 -21.85 -23.49 -5.36
N PRO A 276 -22.95 -24.24 -5.66
CA PRO A 276 -22.85 -25.62 -6.11
C PRO A 276 -22.14 -25.78 -7.46
N ASP A 277 -22.02 -24.72 -8.27
CA ASP A 277 -21.27 -24.81 -9.53
C ASP A 277 -19.78 -25.06 -9.30
N MET A 278 -19.29 -24.80 -8.09
CA MET A 278 -17.90 -25.06 -7.71
C MET A 278 -17.64 -26.55 -7.44
N GLU A 279 -18.68 -27.40 -7.43
CA GLU A 279 -18.58 -28.85 -7.31
C GLU A 279 -18.30 -29.50 -8.69
N VAL A 280 -17.19 -30.24 -8.74
CA VAL A 280 -16.71 -30.95 -9.93
C VAL A 280 -16.68 -32.43 -9.63
N ASP A 281 -17.13 -33.25 -10.57
CA ASP A 281 -17.22 -34.70 -10.41
C ASP A 281 -15.89 -35.30 -9.90
N GLY A 282 -15.96 -36.11 -8.84
CA GLY A 282 -14.79 -36.75 -8.24
C GLY A 282 -14.11 -35.94 -7.13
N PHE A 283 -14.60 -34.75 -6.79
CA PHE A 283 -14.06 -33.96 -5.67
C PHE A 283 -14.15 -34.68 -4.32
N GLU A 284 -15.14 -35.55 -4.14
CA GLU A 284 -15.39 -36.31 -2.91
C GLU A 284 -14.19 -37.20 -2.53
N ASN A 285 -13.43 -37.67 -3.52
CA ASN A 285 -12.23 -38.47 -3.32
C ASN A 285 -11.12 -37.69 -2.59
N TYR A 286 -11.13 -36.36 -2.70
CA TYR A 286 -10.10 -35.47 -2.16
C TYR A 286 -10.55 -34.73 -0.90
N VAL A 287 -11.80 -34.89 -0.46
CA VAL A 287 -12.35 -34.19 0.71
C VAL A 287 -11.55 -34.50 1.99
N LYS A 288 -11.14 -35.75 2.20
CA LYS A 288 -10.35 -36.13 3.40
C LYS A 288 -9.01 -35.41 3.46
N ASP A 289 -8.30 -35.37 2.34
CA ASP A 289 -7.02 -34.67 2.24
C ASP A 289 -7.21 -33.16 2.40
N ALA A 290 -8.24 -32.59 1.77
CA ALA A 290 -8.57 -31.17 1.87
C ALA A 290 -8.87 -30.74 3.32
N ILE A 291 -9.51 -31.58 4.14
CA ILE A 291 -9.71 -31.31 5.57
C ILE A 291 -8.37 -31.21 6.32
N ASN A 292 -7.42 -32.11 6.02
CA ASN A 292 -6.11 -32.10 6.67
C ASN A 292 -5.33 -30.83 6.27
N TYR A 293 -5.27 -30.51 4.98
CA TYR A 293 -4.59 -29.31 4.50
C TYR A 293 -5.23 -28.02 5.01
N LYS A 294 -6.57 -27.96 5.08
CA LYS A 294 -7.29 -26.84 5.71
C LYS A 294 -6.86 -26.68 7.17
N ARG A 295 -6.82 -27.77 7.94
CA ARG A 295 -6.42 -27.70 9.35
C ARG A 295 -4.99 -27.20 9.52
N GLU A 296 -4.05 -27.69 8.71
CA GLU A 296 -2.66 -27.24 8.74
C GLU A 296 -2.54 -25.76 8.34
N TYR A 297 -3.26 -25.33 7.31
CA TYR A 297 -3.29 -23.92 6.90
C TYR A 297 -3.86 -23.03 8.01
N ASP A 298 -5.00 -23.40 8.58
CA ASP A 298 -5.66 -22.63 9.63
C ASP A 298 -4.80 -22.53 10.89
N TYR A 299 -4.10 -23.62 11.24
CA TYR A 299 -3.16 -23.63 12.36
C TYR A 299 -2.01 -22.65 12.14
N LYS A 300 -1.36 -22.70 10.96
CA LYS A 300 -0.25 -21.82 10.61
C LYS A 300 -0.67 -20.35 10.51
N LEU A 301 -1.81 -20.08 9.86
CA LEU A 301 -2.33 -18.72 9.75
C LEU A 301 -2.68 -18.14 11.12
N GLY A 302 -3.34 -18.92 11.98
CA GLY A 302 -3.68 -18.47 13.32
C GLY A 302 -2.44 -18.23 14.20
N ASN A 303 -1.37 -19.00 14.05
CA ASN A 303 -0.11 -18.73 14.75
C ASN A 303 0.53 -17.42 14.28
N LEU A 304 0.52 -17.14 12.97
CA LEU A 304 0.96 -15.84 12.47
C LEU A 304 0.11 -14.70 13.05
N MET A 305 -1.22 -14.88 13.13
CA MET A 305 -2.09 -13.88 13.73
C MET A 305 -1.74 -13.64 15.22
N ASP A 306 -1.51 -14.69 16.00
CA ASP A 306 -1.15 -14.59 17.41
C ASP A 306 0.24 -13.95 17.61
N ASP A 307 1.23 -14.32 16.79
CA ASP A 307 2.60 -13.81 16.86
C ASP A 307 2.66 -12.29 16.58
N TYR A 308 1.87 -11.82 15.62
CA TYR A 308 1.81 -10.41 15.22
C TYR A 308 0.67 -9.60 15.89
N GLY A 309 -0.21 -10.26 16.64
CA GLY A 309 -1.30 -9.64 17.40
C GLY A 309 -2.52 -9.20 16.57
N PHE A 310 -2.80 -9.88 15.45
CA PHE A 310 -3.99 -9.67 14.64
C PHE A 310 -5.21 -10.40 15.22
N LYS A 311 -6.37 -9.75 15.20
CA LYS A 311 -7.60 -10.33 15.74
C LYS A 311 -8.41 -11.06 14.67
N THR A 312 -8.35 -10.60 13.43
CA THR A 312 -9.16 -11.16 12.34
C THR A 312 -8.32 -11.56 11.13
N GLU A 313 -8.79 -12.57 10.39
CA GLU A 313 -8.15 -13.00 9.15
C GLU A 313 -8.11 -11.87 8.10
N ALA A 314 -9.11 -10.98 8.11
CA ALA A 314 -9.16 -9.84 7.21
C ALA A 314 -8.02 -8.85 7.47
N GLU A 315 -7.69 -8.57 8.73
CA GLU A 315 -6.60 -7.65 9.09
C GLU A 315 -5.24 -8.17 8.58
N ILE A 316 -4.92 -9.44 8.87
CA ILE A 316 -3.64 -10.01 8.46
C ILE A 316 -3.52 -10.10 6.93
N LEU A 317 -4.60 -10.41 6.21
CA LEU A 317 -4.58 -10.54 4.75
C LEU A 317 -4.54 -9.20 4.02
N THR A 318 -5.16 -8.16 4.58
CA THR A 318 -5.16 -6.82 3.99
C THR A 318 -3.97 -5.98 4.46
N GLY A 319 -3.27 -6.39 5.51
CA GLY A 319 -2.26 -5.58 6.19
C GLY A 319 -2.84 -4.34 6.86
N SER A 320 -4.17 -4.25 6.98
CA SER A 320 -4.87 -3.12 7.60
C SER A 320 -5.06 -3.41 9.08
N ILE A 321 -4.28 -2.74 9.91
CA ILE A 321 -4.34 -2.86 11.38
C ILE A 321 -5.48 -1.97 11.87
N THR A 322 -6.58 -2.56 12.28
CA THR A 322 -7.73 -1.86 12.91
C THR A 322 -7.48 -1.60 14.41
N ALA A 323 -6.55 -2.33 15.04
CA ALA A 323 -6.16 -2.12 16.42
C ALA A 323 -4.65 -2.29 16.58
N VAL A 324 -3.94 -1.17 16.78
CA VAL A 324 -2.49 -1.14 16.99
C VAL A 324 -2.15 -1.91 18.27
N SER A 325 -1.68 -3.15 18.12
CA SER A 325 -1.06 -3.86 19.24
C SER A 325 0.25 -3.12 19.59
N LYS A 326 0.54 -2.96 20.89
CA LYS A 326 1.70 -2.21 21.43
C LYS A 326 3.08 -2.74 21.01
N ARG A 327 3.15 -3.72 20.11
CA ARG A 327 4.39 -4.41 19.67
C ARG A 327 4.78 -4.08 18.24
N PHE A 328 4.00 -3.25 17.54
CA PHE A 328 4.20 -2.97 16.12
C PHE A 328 5.18 -1.81 15.89
N ASN A 329 6.34 -2.08 15.28
CA ASN A 329 7.27 -1.07 14.80
C ASN A 329 7.14 -0.89 13.27
N GLY A 330 6.02 -0.29 12.87
CA GLY A 330 5.88 0.54 11.66
C GLY A 330 6.08 -0.10 10.29
N GLU A 331 7.32 -0.27 9.84
CA GLU A 331 7.64 -0.52 8.42
C GLU A 331 8.27 -1.89 8.16
N ASN A 332 9.26 -2.32 8.97
CA ASN A 332 9.92 -3.63 8.78
C ASN A 332 9.01 -4.82 9.14
N ASP A 333 8.06 -4.60 10.04
CA ASP A 333 7.14 -5.65 10.50
C ASP A 333 6.08 -6.00 9.44
N LEU A 334 5.57 -5.01 8.68
CA LEU A 334 4.60 -5.24 7.60
C LEU A 334 5.19 -6.05 6.44
N GLU A 335 6.42 -5.76 6.04
CA GLU A 335 7.11 -6.54 5.00
C GLU A 335 7.35 -7.98 5.46
N SER A 336 7.75 -8.15 6.72
CA SER A 336 7.96 -9.47 7.33
C SER A 336 6.67 -10.29 7.37
N ILE A 337 5.54 -9.66 7.72
CA ILE A 337 4.20 -10.28 7.68
C ILE A 337 3.83 -10.67 6.24
N HIS A 338 4.02 -9.75 5.29
CA HIS A 338 3.70 -10.02 3.89
C HIS A 338 4.54 -11.19 3.35
N TYR A 339 5.81 -11.27 3.74
CA TYR A 339 6.69 -12.37 3.40
C TYR A 339 6.22 -13.69 4.02
N ALA A 340 5.87 -13.70 5.31
CA ALA A 340 5.37 -14.88 6.00
C ALA A 340 4.06 -15.40 5.39
N LEU A 341 3.11 -14.51 5.05
CA LEU A 341 1.87 -14.87 4.35
C LEU A 341 2.14 -15.41 2.95
N LYS A 342 3.08 -14.80 2.21
CA LYS A 342 3.48 -15.27 0.88
C LYS A 342 4.11 -16.66 0.96
N ALA A 343 4.93 -16.91 1.98
CA ALA A 343 5.51 -18.21 2.26
C ALA A 343 4.43 -19.26 2.58
N LEU A 344 3.47 -18.94 3.45
CA LEU A 344 2.35 -19.82 3.77
C LEU A 344 1.50 -20.16 2.54
N LYS A 345 1.16 -19.17 1.70
CA LYS A 345 0.43 -19.39 0.45
C LYS A 345 1.21 -20.27 -0.53
N LYS A 346 2.53 -20.07 -0.61
CA LYS A 346 3.41 -20.88 -1.47
C LYS A 346 3.49 -22.32 -0.96
N GLU A 347 3.57 -22.51 0.34
CA GLU A 347 3.58 -23.83 0.97
C GLU A 347 2.26 -24.56 0.75
N ALA A 348 1.13 -23.89 0.98
CA ALA A 348 -0.19 -24.44 0.69
C ALA A 348 -0.32 -24.83 -0.79
N ARG A 349 0.19 -23.98 -1.70
CA ARG A 349 0.23 -24.32 -3.12
C ARG A 349 1.08 -25.56 -3.40
N ALA A 350 2.21 -25.73 -2.73
CA ALA A 350 3.02 -26.94 -2.85
C ALA A 350 2.25 -28.20 -2.43
N TRP A 351 1.51 -28.17 -1.32
CA TRP A 351 0.67 -29.31 -0.89
C TRP A 351 -0.37 -29.72 -1.95
N PHE A 352 -0.90 -28.75 -2.69
CA PHE A 352 -1.83 -28.98 -3.78
C PHE A 352 -1.17 -29.72 -4.95
N ASP A 353 0.10 -29.39 -5.24
CA ASP A 353 0.87 -29.92 -6.36
C ASP A 353 1.60 -31.25 -6.02
N GLU A 354 1.91 -31.51 -4.74
CA GLU A 354 2.80 -32.60 -4.27
C GLU A 354 2.28 -34.03 -4.50
N LYS A 355 0.96 -34.21 -4.67
CA LYS A 355 0.37 -35.54 -4.93
C LYS A 355 0.40 -36.00 -6.39
N LEU A 356 1.02 -35.25 -7.30
CA LEU A 356 1.13 -35.59 -8.71
C LEU A 356 2.57 -36.04 -9.07
N GLY A 357 3.08 -37.07 -8.41
CA GLY A 357 4.47 -37.48 -8.65
C GLY A 357 4.91 -38.76 -7.95
N SER A 358 4.45 -39.92 -8.44
CA SER A 358 5.31 -41.11 -8.41
C SER A 358 5.15 -42.05 -9.60
N ASP A 359 4.26 -41.79 -10.55
CA ASP A 359 4.25 -42.49 -11.84
C ASP A 359 3.64 -41.57 -12.91
N MET A 360 4.23 -41.58 -14.11
CA MET A 360 3.85 -40.82 -15.32
C MET A 360 4.48 -39.43 -15.49
N GLN A 361 5.69 -39.42 -16.06
CA GLN A 361 6.14 -38.34 -16.93
C GLN A 361 5.28 -38.30 -18.20
N SER A 362 4.92 -37.09 -18.63
CA SER A 362 4.72 -36.61 -20.01
C SER A 362 3.38 -35.90 -20.26
N ASP A 363 3.51 -34.79 -21.00
CA ASP A 363 2.57 -34.17 -21.92
C ASP A 363 1.11 -34.01 -21.50
N THR A 364 0.74 -32.74 -21.28
CA THR A 364 -0.56 -32.09 -21.52
C THR A 364 -1.78 -33.01 -21.68
N ASN A 365 -2.05 -33.85 -20.68
CA ASN A 365 -3.22 -34.72 -20.67
C ASN A 365 -4.44 -33.94 -20.16
N PRO A 366 -5.60 -33.99 -20.84
CA PRO A 366 -6.83 -33.35 -20.38
C PRO A 366 -7.30 -33.87 -19.00
N ASP A 367 -6.97 -35.12 -18.65
CA ASP A 367 -7.26 -35.73 -17.34
C ASP A 367 -6.59 -35.01 -16.15
N ILE A 368 -5.39 -34.44 -16.34
CA ILE A 368 -4.66 -33.74 -15.27
C ILE A 368 -5.38 -32.44 -14.88
N ASN A 369 -6.09 -31.81 -15.83
CA ASN A 369 -6.85 -30.61 -15.55
C ASN A 369 -8.12 -30.91 -14.76
N ASP A 370 -8.73 -32.07 -15.00
CA ASP A 370 -9.92 -32.53 -14.30
C ASP A 370 -9.59 -32.97 -12.86
N GLU A 371 -8.43 -33.60 -12.63
CA GLU A 371 -7.97 -33.93 -11.27
C GLU A 371 -7.67 -32.66 -10.43
N HIS A 372 -6.97 -31.68 -11.01
CA HIS A 372 -6.73 -30.41 -10.31
C HIS A 372 -8.03 -29.65 -10.04
N ALA A 373 -9.01 -29.75 -10.93
CA ALA A 373 -10.33 -29.17 -10.72
C ALA A 373 -11.06 -29.87 -9.56
N ALA A 374 -11.02 -31.20 -9.48
CA ALA A 374 -11.58 -31.97 -8.37
C ALA A 374 -10.91 -31.65 -7.03
N LYS A 375 -9.57 -31.53 -6.98
CA LYS A 375 -8.84 -31.10 -5.77
C LYS A 375 -9.21 -29.68 -5.34
N ALA A 376 -9.24 -28.73 -6.27
CA ALA A 376 -9.59 -27.34 -5.97
C ALA A 376 -11.06 -27.21 -5.51
N SER A 377 -11.95 -27.98 -6.12
CA SER A 377 -13.35 -28.12 -5.72
C SER A 377 -13.46 -28.66 -4.29
N ALA A 378 -12.69 -29.69 -3.92
CA ALA A 378 -12.65 -30.20 -2.56
C ALA A 378 -12.18 -29.14 -1.55
N TRP A 379 -11.17 -28.33 -1.88
CA TRP A 379 -10.69 -27.23 -1.04
C TRP A 379 -11.75 -26.16 -0.83
N TYR A 380 -12.47 -25.78 -1.89
CA TYR A 380 -13.63 -24.89 -1.83
C TYR A 380 -14.72 -25.48 -0.92
N HIS A 381 -15.07 -26.75 -1.13
CA HIS A 381 -16.13 -27.45 -0.42
C HIS A 381 -15.85 -27.49 1.10
N VAL A 382 -14.67 -27.94 1.53
CA VAL A 382 -14.34 -28.03 2.96
C VAL A 382 -14.24 -26.66 3.65
N THR A 383 -14.07 -25.58 2.89
CA THR A 383 -13.96 -24.22 3.43
C THR A 383 -15.31 -23.53 3.53
N TYR A 384 -16.15 -23.63 2.50
CA TYR A 384 -17.38 -22.83 2.41
C TYR A 384 -18.66 -23.62 2.63
N HIS A 385 -18.63 -24.96 2.55
CA HIS A 385 -19.83 -25.76 2.71
C HIS A 385 -20.28 -25.79 4.20
N PRO A 386 -21.58 -25.58 4.49
CA PRO A 386 -22.11 -25.47 5.87
C PRO A 386 -21.75 -26.64 6.79
N ARG A 387 -21.64 -27.85 6.23
CA ARG A 387 -21.30 -29.07 6.97
C ARG A 387 -19.91 -29.02 7.64
N TYR A 388 -18.99 -28.26 7.07
CA TYR A 388 -17.60 -28.16 7.55
C TYR A 388 -17.35 -26.89 8.36
N TRP A 389 -18.38 -26.07 8.56
CA TRP A 389 -18.34 -24.89 9.42
C TRP A 389 -17.83 -25.24 10.82
N GLY A 390 -16.76 -24.57 11.27
CA GLY A 390 -16.19 -24.75 12.61
C GLY A 390 -15.55 -26.12 12.85
N CYS A 391 -15.35 -26.95 11.81
CA CYS A 391 -14.72 -28.27 11.94
C CYS A 391 -13.18 -28.22 11.94
N GLY A 392 -12.58 -27.17 11.36
CA GLY A 392 -11.13 -26.98 11.26
C GLY A 392 -10.45 -26.65 12.59
N ASN A 393 -11.13 -25.89 13.46
CA ASN A 393 -10.54 -25.26 14.65
C ASN A 393 -11.07 -25.82 15.99
N LYS A 394 -11.60 -27.04 16.00
CA LYS A 394 -12.09 -27.68 17.23
C LYS A 394 -10.97 -27.78 18.27
N GLY A 395 -11.11 -27.03 19.37
CA GLY A 395 -10.18 -27.02 20.50
C GLY A 395 -9.24 -25.80 20.58
N MET A 396 -9.26 -24.89 19.60
CA MET A 396 -8.40 -23.68 19.61
C MET A 396 -9.16 -22.37 19.87
N GLU A 397 -10.49 -22.40 20.00
CA GLU A 397 -11.35 -21.20 20.16
C GLU A 397 -11.13 -20.11 19.09
N ARG A 398 -10.66 -20.47 17.89
CA ARG A 398 -10.42 -19.55 16.76
C ARG A 398 -11.60 -19.52 15.78
N ASP A 399 -11.79 -18.37 15.14
CA ASP A 399 -12.78 -18.17 14.06
C ASP A 399 -12.56 -19.10 12.86
N HIS A 400 -13.59 -19.32 12.04
CA HIS A 400 -13.48 -20.13 10.83
C HIS A 400 -12.86 -19.31 9.69
N PHE A 401 -11.65 -19.68 9.29
CA PHE A 401 -10.90 -18.98 8.24
C PHE A 401 -11.33 -19.37 6.82
N LEU A 402 -11.25 -18.41 5.91
CA LEU A 402 -11.80 -18.44 4.54
C LEU A 402 -10.75 -18.39 3.43
N SER A 403 -9.51 -18.03 3.72
CA SER A 403 -8.49 -17.77 2.70
C SER A 403 -7.80 -19.01 2.14
N PHE A 404 -8.00 -20.18 2.73
CA PHE A 404 -7.34 -21.42 2.31
C PHE A 404 -7.50 -21.72 0.79
N PRO A 405 -8.72 -21.73 0.21
CA PRO A 405 -8.90 -21.98 -1.23
C PRO A 405 -8.34 -20.88 -2.13
N TRP A 406 -8.04 -19.69 -1.58
CA TRP A 406 -7.48 -18.58 -2.37
C TRP A 406 -6.05 -18.87 -2.81
N CYS A 407 -5.37 -19.84 -2.20
CA CYS A 407 -4.08 -20.34 -2.67
C CYS A 407 -4.15 -20.99 -4.06
N VAL A 408 -5.36 -21.44 -4.46
CA VAL A 408 -5.65 -22.09 -5.75
C VAL A 408 -6.74 -21.36 -6.55
N PHE A 409 -6.82 -20.04 -6.37
CA PHE A 409 -7.87 -19.19 -6.98
C PHE A 409 -7.93 -19.32 -8.51
N ASP A 410 -6.80 -19.54 -9.17
CA ASP A 410 -6.70 -19.74 -10.61
C ASP A 410 -7.52 -20.96 -11.08
N LYS A 411 -7.47 -22.05 -10.31
CA LYS A 411 -8.24 -23.28 -10.59
C LYS A 411 -9.72 -23.09 -10.31
N LEU A 412 -10.07 -22.43 -9.20
CA LEU A 412 -11.46 -22.08 -8.88
C LEU A 412 -12.11 -21.21 -9.96
N VAL A 413 -11.38 -20.23 -10.49
CA VAL A 413 -11.84 -19.38 -11.60
C VAL A 413 -12.02 -20.20 -12.88
N GLN A 414 -11.16 -21.18 -13.16
CA GLN A 414 -11.31 -22.09 -14.31
C GLN A 414 -12.59 -22.93 -14.19
N ILE A 415 -12.87 -23.50 -13.02
CA ILE A 415 -14.11 -24.26 -12.76
C ILE A 415 -15.35 -23.41 -13.07
N LYS A 416 -15.42 -22.20 -12.50
CA LYS A 416 -16.58 -21.32 -12.70
C LYS A 416 -16.76 -20.89 -14.15
N ARG A 417 -15.66 -20.62 -14.86
CA ARG A 417 -15.70 -20.29 -16.30
C ARG A 417 -16.22 -21.45 -17.14
N SER A 418 -15.76 -22.68 -16.87
CA SER A 418 -16.22 -23.88 -17.58
C SER A 418 -17.71 -24.15 -17.38
N LYS A 419 -18.21 -24.08 -16.14
CA LYS A 419 -19.66 -24.25 -15.85
C LYS A 419 -20.51 -23.17 -16.50
N THR A 420 -20.05 -21.91 -16.49
CA THR A 420 -20.75 -20.80 -17.17
C THR A 420 -20.83 -21.03 -18.68
N ARG A 421 -19.74 -21.50 -19.30
CA ARG A 421 -19.72 -21.85 -20.74
C ARG A 421 -20.68 -22.99 -21.06
N MET A 422 -20.72 -24.04 -20.24
CA MET A 422 -21.67 -25.15 -20.42
C MET A 422 -23.11 -24.68 -20.32
N ARG A 423 -23.44 -23.84 -19.33
CA ARG A 423 -24.79 -23.28 -19.17
C ARG A 423 -25.20 -22.42 -20.35
N ASN A 424 -24.30 -21.57 -20.86
CA ASN A 424 -24.56 -20.75 -22.05
C ASN A 424 -24.70 -21.61 -23.32
N SER A 425 -23.93 -22.69 -23.44
CA SER A 425 -24.07 -23.66 -24.54
C SER A 425 -25.42 -24.38 -24.48
N LEU A 426 -25.85 -24.84 -23.30
CA LEU A 426 -27.16 -25.46 -23.07
C LEU A 426 -28.33 -24.50 -23.36
N LEU A 427 -28.23 -23.25 -22.90
CA LEU A 427 -29.22 -22.20 -23.20
C LEU A 427 -29.30 -21.92 -24.70
N ASN A 428 -28.16 -21.82 -25.38
CA ASN A 428 -28.11 -21.65 -26.83
C ASN A 428 -28.66 -22.89 -27.57
N HIS A 429 -28.44 -24.10 -27.05
CA HIS A 429 -29.03 -25.32 -27.59
C HIS A 429 -30.54 -25.41 -27.40
N ILE A 430 -31.06 -24.90 -26.28
CA ILE A 430 -32.51 -24.79 -26.02
C ILE A 430 -33.13 -23.74 -26.96
N ILE A 431 -32.49 -22.57 -27.10
CA ILE A 431 -32.98 -21.51 -28.00
C ILE A 431 -32.95 -21.96 -29.48
N THR A 432 -31.91 -22.69 -29.89
CA THR A 432 -31.80 -23.23 -31.27
C THR A 432 -32.63 -24.50 -31.49
N GLY A 433 -32.97 -25.24 -30.42
CA GLY A 433 -33.87 -26.39 -30.47
C GLY A 433 -35.35 -26.03 -30.53
N VAL A 434 -35.74 -24.85 -30.02
CA VAL A 434 -37.12 -24.33 -30.11
C VAL A 434 -37.50 -23.92 -31.54
N ASP A 435 -36.55 -23.72 -32.45
CA ASP A 435 -36.83 -23.36 -33.85
C ASP A 435 -37.11 -24.58 -34.76
N LYS A 436 -37.08 -25.81 -34.21
CA LYS A 436 -37.43 -27.05 -34.93
C LYS A 436 -38.25 -28.01 -34.07
N GLY A 437 -39.54 -27.72 -33.91
CA GLY A 437 -40.55 -28.75 -33.62
C GLY A 437 -41.63 -28.39 -32.60
N GLN A 438 -42.81 -28.06 -33.15
CA GLN A 438 -44.16 -28.28 -32.60
C GLN A 438 -44.54 -27.70 -31.21
N HIS A 439 -45.47 -26.75 -31.28
CA HIS A 439 -46.50 -26.38 -30.29
C HIS A 439 -46.89 -27.49 -29.29
N ARG A 440 -46.75 -27.22 -27.98
CA ARG A 440 -47.84 -27.00 -27.01
C ARG A 440 -47.29 -26.98 -25.56
N GLU A 441 -47.80 -26.00 -24.80
CA GLU A 441 -47.89 -25.95 -23.33
C GLU A 441 -46.62 -26.16 -22.49
N LEU A 442 -46.02 -25.03 -22.06
CA LEU A 442 -45.64 -24.76 -20.65
C LEU A 442 -45.01 -23.36 -20.57
N VAL A 443 -45.82 -22.33 -20.85
CA VAL A 443 -45.52 -20.95 -20.44
C VAL A 443 -46.23 -20.74 -19.11
N ALA A 444 -45.62 -21.20 -18.03
CA ALA A 444 -45.96 -20.77 -16.68
C ALA A 444 -44.79 -21.10 -15.75
N SER A 445 -44.32 -20.07 -15.03
CA SER A 445 -43.41 -20.15 -13.88
C SER A 445 -41.93 -19.76 -14.07
N CYS A 446 -41.64 -18.70 -14.82
CA CYS A 446 -40.41 -17.91 -14.62
C CYS A 446 -40.71 -16.41 -14.48
N CYS A 447 -41.59 -16.05 -13.55
CA CYS A 447 -41.76 -14.66 -13.11
C CYS A 447 -42.15 -14.62 -11.63
N VAL A 448 -41.29 -15.06 -10.71
CA VAL A 448 -41.45 -14.74 -9.28
C VAL A 448 -40.09 -14.65 -8.57
N PHE A 449 -39.59 -13.40 -8.45
CA PHE A 449 -38.84 -12.82 -7.32
C PHE A 449 -37.41 -13.34 -6.99
N PRO A 450 -36.65 -12.62 -6.13
CA PRO A 450 -36.23 -11.21 -6.21
C PRO A 450 -34.71 -11.01 -6.09
#